data_AF-A0AAV5DN96-F1
#
_entry.id   AF-A0AAV5DN96-F1
#
_cell.length_a   1.000
_cell.length_b   1.000
_cell.length_c   1.000
_cell.angle_alpha   90.00
_cell.angle_beta   90.00
_cell.angle_gamma   90.00
#
_symmetry.space_group_name_H-M   'P 1'
#
loop_
_entity.id
_entity.type
_entity.pdbx_description
1 polymer ?
#
loop_
_entity_poly.entity_id
_entity_poly.type
_entity_poly.pdbx_seq_one_letter_code
_entity_poly.pdbx_strand_id
1 'polypeptide(L)' 'MANYLSVCLEPAVRIWPTSLPERLVTSWEDLNRKLIESFQATCNQSGNHFDLTRIKQKSDESLRHYIK' A
#
# COMPACT_ATOMS: atom_id res chain seq x y z
N MET A 1 10.92 -24.42 -0.10
CA MET A 1 10.24 -23.40 -0.92
C MET A 1 10.74 -22.04 -0.46
N ALA A 2 11.24 -21.21 -1.38
CA ALA A 2 11.74 -19.89 -1.02
C ALA A 2 10.58 -19.00 -0.54
N ASN A 3 10.80 -18.22 0.52
CA ASN A 3 9.82 -17.28 1.04
C ASN A 3 9.67 -16.10 0.06
N TYR A 4 8.82 -16.25 -0.97
CA TYR A 4 8.55 -15.21 -1.97
C TYR A 4 8.11 -13.88 -1.34
N LEU A 5 7.43 -13.95 -0.20
CA LEU A 5 7.00 -12.77 0.56
C LEU A 5 8.19 -11.85 0.89
N SER A 6 9.32 -12.39 1.35
CA SER A 6 10.46 -11.54 1.72
C SER A 6 11.11 -10.88 0.50
N VAL A 7 10.92 -11.43 -0.70
CA VAL A 7 11.37 -10.82 -1.96
C VAL A 7 10.45 -9.68 -2.38
N CYS A 8 9.13 -9.85 -2.23
CA CYS A 8 8.12 -8.86 -2.60
C CYS A 8 8.05 -7.66 -1.63
N LEU A 9 8.53 -7.81 -0.40
CA LEU A 9 8.51 -6.75 0.60
C LEU A 9 9.73 -5.82 0.47
N GLU A 10 9.45 -4.51 0.53
CA GLU A 10 10.50 -3.50 0.64
C GLU A 10 11.37 -3.73 1.89
N PRO A 11 12.66 -3.36 1.85
CA PRO A 11 13.57 -3.56 2.98
C PRO A 11 13.05 -3.06 4.32
N ALA A 12 12.30 -1.95 4.33
CA ALA A 12 11.68 -1.38 5.53
C ALA A 12 10.57 -2.27 6.12
N VAL A 13 9.86 -3.01 5.27
CA VAL A 13 8.75 -3.89 5.68
C VAL A 13 9.25 -5.29 6.03
N ARG A 14 10.49 -5.67 5.68
CA ARG A 14 11.05 -7.00 6.00
C ARG A 14 11.26 -7.25 7.50
N ILE A 15 11.42 -6.20 8.29
CA ILE A 15 11.60 -6.28 9.76
C ILE A 15 10.25 -6.40 10.47
N TRP A 16 9.18 -5.88 9.87
CA TRP A 16 7.84 -5.89 10.48
C TRP A 16 7.32 -7.31 10.80
N PRO A 17 7.43 -8.34 9.93
CA PRO A 17 7.02 -9.70 10.25
C PRO A 17 7.70 -10.25 11.50
N THR A 18 8.98 -9.90 11.72
CA THR A 18 9.72 -10.34 12.92
C THR A 18 9.31 -9.60 14.20
N SER A 19 8.61 -8.48 14.07
CA SER A 19 8.04 -7.73 15.19
C SER A 19 6.66 -8.25 15.61
N LEU A 20 6.03 -9.14 14.82
CA LEU A 20 4.73 -9.70 15.13
C LEU A 20 4.86 -10.86 16.13
N PRO A 21 4.03 -10.88 17.19
CA PRO A 21 3.93 -12.03 18.08
C PRO A 21 3.53 -13.31 17.32
N GLU A 22 4.26 -14.41 17.55
CA GLU A 22 4.05 -15.71 16.88
C GLU A 22 2.60 -16.25 16.99
N ARG A 23 1.91 -15.89 18.08
CA ARG A 23 0.51 -16.30 18.35
C ARG A 23 -0.55 -15.50 17.58
N LEU A 24 -0.17 -14.41 16.92
CA LEU A 24 -1.12 -13.50 16.26
C LEU A 24 -1.31 -13.78 14.77
N VAL A 25 -0.40 -14.53 14.16
CA VAL A 25 -0.45 -14.88 12.74
C VAL A 25 -0.51 -16.39 12.62
N THR A 26 -1.72 -16.93 12.75
CA THR A 26 -1.96 -18.38 12.67
C THR A 26 -2.30 -18.84 11.25
N SER A 27 -2.63 -17.90 10.38
CA SER A 27 -3.01 -18.14 8.99
C SER A 27 -2.46 -17.06 8.05
N TRP A 28 -2.44 -17.37 6.76
CA TRP A 28 -2.14 -16.39 5.71
C TRP A 28 -3.12 -15.20 5.72
N GLU A 29 -4.37 -15.46 6.07
CA GLU A 29 -5.41 -14.41 6.17
C GLU A 29 -5.10 -13.42 7.29
N ASP A 30 -4.66 -13.91 8.46
CA ASP A 30 -4.24 -13.07 9.59
C ASP A 30 -3.05 -12.18 9.19
N LEU A 31 -2.07 -12.76 8.48
CA LEU A 31 -0.90 -12.04 7.97
C LEU A 31 -1.33 -10.91 7.04
N ASN A 32 -2.17 -11.22 6.06
CA ASN A 32 -2.64 -10.25 5.07
C ASN A 32 -3.44 -9.12 5.73
N ARG A 33 -4.34 -9.47 6.67
CA ARG A 33 -5.11 -8.48 7.43
C ARG A 33 -4.20 -7.55 8.23
N LYS A 34 -3.20 -8.10 8.93
CA LYS A 34 -2.25 -7.30 9.71
C LYS A 34 -1.37 -6.42 8.84
N LEU A 35 -1.01 -6.89 7.66
CA LEU A 35 -0.25 -6.11 6.69
C LEU A 35 -1.06 -4.91 6.22
N ILE A 36 -2.33 -5.12 5.85
CA ILE A 36 -3.24 -4.04 5.46
C ILE A 36 -3.44 -3.08 6.64
N GLU A 37 -3.78 -3.55 7.83
CA GLU A 37 -3.99 -2.69 9.01
C GLU A 37 -2.76 -1.81 9.34
N SER A 38 -1.56 -2.37 9.23
CA SER A 38 -0.32 -1.67 9.60
C SER A 38 0.11 -0.63 8.55
N PHE A 39 -0.10 -0.93 7.26
CA PHE A 39 0.44 -0.11 6.17
C PHE A 39 -0.61 0.66 5.37
N GLN A 40 -1.91 0.40 5.54
CA GLN A 40 -2.98 1.13 4.84
C GLN A 40 -2.92 2.63 5.08
N ALA A 41 -2.50 3.06 6.27
CA ALA A 41 -2.39 4.47 6.63
C ALA A 41 -1.13 5.14 6.04
N THR A 42 -0.10 4.34 5.72
CA THR A 42 1.12 4.81 5.04
C THR A 42 0.99 4.81 3.53
N CYS A 43 0.04 4.05 2.98
CA CYS A 43 -0.31 4.16 1.58
C CYS A 43 -0.96 5.52 1.36
N ASN A 44 -0.42 6.31 0.43
CA ASN A 44 -1.11 7.48 -0.09
C ASN A 44 -2.45 7.00 -0.64
N GLN A 45 -3.53 7.23 0.12
CA GLN A 45 -4.87 7.01 -0.38
C GLN A 45 -5.01 7.86 -1.64
N SER A 46 -5.36 7.22 -2.76
CA SER A 46 -5.79 7.96 -3.94
C SER A 46 -6.84 8.95 -3.48
N GLY A 47 -6.67 10.23 -3.84
CA GLY A 47 -7.58 11.30 -3.42
C GLY A 47 -9.04 10.87 -3.53
N ASN A 48 -9.85 11.27 -2.56
CA ASN A 48 -11.26 10.92 -2.51
C ASN A 48 -11.95 11.38 -3.81
N HIS A 49 -13.13 10.87 -4.13
CA HIS A 49 -13.91 11.36 -5.27
C HIS A 49 -14.08 12.91 -5.24
N PHE A 50 -14.09 13.50 -4.04
CA PHE A 50 -14.06 14.95 -3.85
C PHE A 50 -12.74 15.64 -4.23
N ASP A 51 -11.61 14.95 -4.16
CA ASP A 51 -10.33 15.46 -4.65
C ASP A 51 -10.28 15.40 -6.17
N LEU A 52 -10.90 14.37 -6.79
CA LEU A 52 -11.02 14.26 -8.24
C LEU A 52 -11.83 15.44 -8.85
N THR A 53 -12.86 15.93 -8.16
CA THR A 53 -13.63 17.11 -8.66
C THR A 53 -12.84 18.41 -8.59
N ARG A 54 -11.75 18.45 -7.82
CA ARG A 54 -10.85 19.60 -7.69
C ARG A 54 -9.72 19.56 -8.71
N ILE A 55 -9.44 18.40 -9.30
CA ILE A 55 -8.48 18.23 -10.38
C ILE A 55 -9.16 18.63 -11.69
N LYS A 56 -8.75 19.78 -12.25
CA LYS A 56 -9.18 20.25 -13.57
C LYS A 56 -7.96 20.33 -14.49
N GLN A 57 -8.11 19.83 -15.71
CA GLN A 57 -7.06 19.95 -16.73
C GLN A 57 -6.79 21.43 -17.00
N LYS A 58 -5.52 21.82 -16.99
CA LYS A 58 -5.13 23.19 -17.35
C LYS A 58 -5.14 23.37 -18.86
N SER A 59 -5.39 24.60 -19.33
CA SER A 59 -5.49 24.91 -20.77
C SER A 59 -4.19 24.66 -21.55
N ASP A 60 -3.05 24.67 -20.86
CA ASP A 60 -1.70 24.44 -21.38
C ASP A 60 -1.20 23.00 -21.14
N GLU A 61 -2.02 22.12 -20.55
CA GLU A 61 -1.64 20.77 -20.17
C GLU A 61 -2.15 19.72 -21.17
N SER A 62 -1.26 18.84 -21.63
CA SER A 62 -1.65 17.69 -22.45
C SER A 62 -2.44 16.66 -21.64
N LEU A 63 -3.38 15.96 -22.28
CA LEU A 63 -4.16 14.89 -21.64
C LEU A 63 -3.28 13.79 -21.01
N ARG A 64 -2.11 13.51 -21.60
CA ARG A 64 -1.15 12.53 -21.05
C ARG A 64 -0.50 12.99 -19.75
N HIS A 65 -0.38 14.30 -19.54
CA HIS A 65 0.14 14.86 -18.30
C HIS A 65 -0.95 14.87 -17.22
N TYR A 66 -2.18 15.21 -17.62
CA TYR A 66 -3.34 15.24 -16.73
C TYR A 66 -3.73 13.88 -16.12
N ILE A 67 -3.57 12.78 -16.88
CA ILE A 67 -3.95 11.42 -16.44
C ILE A 67 -2.85 10.75 -15.58
N LYS A 68 -1.64 11.33 -15.54
CA LYS A 68 -0.46 10.68 -14.94
C LYS A 68 -0.47 10.75 -13.42
#